data_AF-A0A1B8QU91-F1
#
_entry.id   AF-A0A1B8QU91-F1
#
_cell.length_a   1.000
_cell.length_b   1.000
_cell.length_c   1.000
_cell.angle_alpha   90.00
_cell.angle_beta   90.00
_cell.angle_gamma   90.00
#
_symmetry.space_group_name_H-M   'P 1'
#
loop_
_entity.id
_entity.type
_entity.pdbx_description
1 polymer ?
#
loop_
_entity_poly.entity_id
_entity_poly.type
_entity_poly.pdbx_seq_one_letter_code
_entity_poly.pdbx_strand_id
1 'polypeptide(L)'
;MNFFIDWLEIEQDFWVEIPESILRSIFDFGMIGIHLDTGELQTGIRTGKYHHKGSFCDEVSIKISGSVIRMSGNPSRWGRVENLIGFEEIDSCVACFNSILFSLKLPQFTRCTEIFYRQGEDSTKVQKFSDGAIIKRLDITTNKSVGSGNERTFLKALSQMRYRNSIGRLHTNGCTVDWLSEKGNANLIYPSCYIKHEELRVHSYEKIKRKFGENSPEFKYYKDVYEYCEKNGVVRFEQKLKSRYLQKENLCYWGISDFSKLELLNQGFIDMYKKLSVSKIELESIAEQLVSQGVVDTLRKANTSAFYAMKWASGQNLDLAERQFKTHRARLRKIGIDIANPCDIEKFKAVRVVSCEHIFVRPFKAPDFYQFPSNAPNLRFAV
;
A
#
# COMPACT_ATOMS: atom_id res chain seq x y z
N MET A 1 5.31 -7.66 17.17
CA MET A 1 4.71 -7.69 15.81
C MET A 1 5.58 -6.91 14.84
N ASN A 2 5.84 -7.42 13.64
CA ASN A 2 6.64 -6.74 12.61
C ASN A 2 5.79 -5.89 11.64
N PHE A 3 4.59 -5.48 12.05
CA PHE A 3 3.66 -4.66 11.27
C PHE A 3 2.92 -3.69 12.19
N PHE A 4 2.37 -2.64 11.61
CA PHE A 4 1.43 -1.74 12.28
C PHE A 4 0.08 -1.74 11.56
N ILE A 5 -0.95 -1.22 12.22
CA ILE A 5 -2.32 -1.17 11.73
C ILE A 5 -2.57 0.19 11.07
N ASP A 6 -2.93 0.19 9.78
CA ASP A 6 -3.24 1.42 9.03
C ASP A 6 -4.74 1.73 9.07
N TRP A 7 -5.61 0.72 9.10
CA TRP A 7 -7.06 0.93 9.10
C TRP A 7 -7.76 -0.04 10.03
N LEU A 8 -8.77 0.46 10.75
CA LEU A 8 -9.68 -0.34 11.56
C LEU A 8 -11.12 0.03 11.21
N GLU A 9 -11.94 -0.99 10.98
CA GLU A 9 -13.39 -0.88 11.00
C GLU A 9 -13.94 -1.86 12.00
N ILE A 10 -14.73 -1.36 12.95
CA ILE A 10 -15.25 -2.12 14.08
C ILE A 10 -16.71 -1.76 14.32
N GLU A 11 -17.49 -2.72 14.80
CA GLU A 11 -18.93 -2.60 15.02
C GLU A 11 -19.33 -3.34 16.29
N GLN A 12 -20.22 -2.77 17.09
CA GLN A 12 -20.80 -3.43 18.25
C GLN A 12 -22.28 -3.11 18.35
N ASP A 13 -23.07 -4.12 18.70
CA ASP A 13 -24.43 -3.95 19.18
C ASP A 13 -24.38 -3.76 20.70
N PHE A 14 -24.88 -2.62 21.17
CA PHE A 14 -24.92 -2.29 22.61
C PHE A 14 -26.19 -2.78 23.30
N TRP A 15 -27.11 -3.41 22.56
CA TRP A 15 -28.40 -3.96 23.05
C TRP A 15 -29.37 -2.93 23.63
N VAL A 16 -28.94 -1.67 23.70
CA VAL A 16 -29.70 -0.52 24.17
C VAL A 16 -29.64 0.55 23.08
N GLU A 17 -30.77 1.17 22.78
CA GLU A 17 -30.83 2.25 21.80
C GLU A 17 -29.99 3.45 22.26
N ILE A 18 -29.28 4.06 21.31
CA ILE A 18 -28.54 5.29 21.58
C ILE A 18 -29.54 6.42 21.81
N PRO A 19 -29.47 7.13 22.96
CA PRO A 19 -30.41 8.20 23.28
C PRO A 19 -30.54 9.25 22.16
N GLU A 20 -31.78 9.64 21.84
CA GLU A 20 -32.05 10.65 20.81
C GLU A 20 -31.32 11.98 21.05
N SER A 21 -31.16 12.38 22.31
CA SER A 21 -30.44 13.61 22.67
C SER A 21 -28.97 13.58 22.23
N ILE A 22 -28.33 12.40 22.29
CA ILE A 22 -26.95 12.19 21.82
C ILE A 22 -26.94 12.16 20.29
N LEU A 23 -27.88 11.44 19.67
CA LEU A 23 -27.98 11.38 18.21
C LEU A 23 -28.15 12.78 17.60
N ARG A 24 -29.05 13.60 18.13
CA ARG A 24 -29.29 14.98 17.67
C ARG A 24 -28.09 15.91 17.88
N SER A 25 -27.17 15.57 18.79
CA SER A 25 -25.94 16.34 19.00
C SER A 25 -24.85 16.06 17.96
N ILE A 26 -24.98 14.97 17.19
CA ILE A 26 -23.98 14.49 16.23
C ILE A 26 -24.52 14.51 14.80
N PHE A 27 -25.81 14.19 14.61
CA PHE A 27 -26.44 14.01 13.32
C PHE A 27 -27.61 14.97 13.13
N ASP A 28 -27.64 15.61 11.96
CA ASP A 28 -28.75 16.50 11.57
C ASP A 28 -29.92 15.75 10.93
N PHE A 29 -29.74 14.46 10.60
CA PHE A 29 -30.74 13.64 9.91
C PHE A 29 -30.64 12.15 10.28
N GLY A 30 -31.80 11.49 10.37
CA GLY A 30 -31.94 10.06 10.59
C GLY A 30 -33.15 9.50 9.87
N MET A 31 -33.16 8.19 9.62
CA MET A 31 -34.24 7.47 8.95
C MET A 31 -34.81 6.40 9.88
N ILE A 32 -36.14 6.24 9.83
CA ILE A 32 -36.87 5.12 10.40
C ILE A 32 -37.59 4.44 9.24
N GLY A 33 -37.40 3.13 9.09
CA GLY A 33 -38.10 2.34 8.08
C GLY A 33 -39.53 2.05 8.53
N ILE A 34 -40.47 2.00 7.58
CA ILE A 34 -41.84 1.54 7.82
C ILE A 34 -42.04 0.31 6.95
N HIS A 35 -42.49 -0.80 7.55
CA HIS A 35 -42.87 -1.98 6.80
C HIS A 35 -44.20 -1.69 6.08
N LEU A 36 -44.19 -1.64 4.74
CA LEU A 36 -45.32 -1.12 3.97
C LEU A 36 -46.59 -1.97 4.08
N ASP A 37 -46.45 -3.28 4.27
CA ASP A 37 -47.59 -4.19 4.35
C ASP A 37 -48.23 -4.23 5.74
N THR A 38 -47.46 -3.96 6.80
CA THR A 38 -47.92 -4.07 8.20
C THR A 38 -48.08 -2.72 8.90
N GLY A 39 -47.47 -1.66 8.36
CA GLY A 39 -47.40 -0.34 8.99
C GLY A 39 -46.44 -0.27 10.18
N GLU A 40 -45.76 -1.37 10.53
CA GLU A 40 -44.86 -1.41 11.68
C GLU A 40 -43.61 -0.57 11.43
N LEU A 41 -43.25 0.24 12.44
CA LEU A 41 -42.01 1.02 12.43
C LEU A 41 -40.83 0.12 12.77
N GLN A 42 -39.76 0.24 12.00
CA GLN A 42 -38.47 -0.34 12.36
C GLN A 42 -37.99 0.27 13.68
N THR A 43 -37.57 -0.59 14.62
CA THR A 43 -36.96 -0.16 15.87
C THR A 43 -35.60 0.52 15.62
N GLY A 44 -35.39 1.66 16.29
CA GLY A 44 -34.15 2.42 16.25
C GLY A 44 -33.96 3.33 15.03
N ILE A 45 -33.25 4.44 15.25
CA ILE A 45 -32.90 5.41 14.20
C ILE A 45 -31.67 4.93 13.44
N ARG A 46 -31.74 4.97 12.11
CA ARG A 46 -30.60 4.75 11.21
C ARG A 46 -30.03 6.07 10.75
N THR A 47 -28.76 6.31 11.02
CA THR A 47 -28.10 7.55 10.62
C THR A 47 -27.36 7.41 9.28
N GLY A 48 -27.09 8.56 8.66
CA GLY A 48 -26.04 8.67 7.66
C GLY A 48 -24.64 8.41 8.24
N LYS A 49 -23.62 8.54 7.39
CA LYS A 49 -22.22 8.46 7.81
C LYS A 49 -21.79 9.83 8.33
N TYR A 50 -21.50 9.93 9.63
CA TYR A 50 -20.89 11.12 10.21
C TYR A 50 -19.38 11.04 10.08
N HIS A 51 -18.76 12.09 9.53
CA HIS A 51 -17.31 12.21 9.40
C HIS A 51 -16.78 13.12 10.51
N HIS A 52 -16.27 12.50 11.57
CA HIS A 52 -15.63 13.22 12.67
C HIS A 52 -14.20 13.60 12.25
N LYS A 53 -13.92 14.90 12.19
CA LYS A 53 -12.63 15.43 11.75
C LYS A 53 -11.70 15.65 12.95
N GLY A 54 -10.48 15.15 12.84
CA GLY A 54 -9.40 15.44 13.77
C GLY A 54 -8.67 16.74 13.42
N SER A 55 -7.58 16.99 14.15
CA SER A 55 -6.84 18.25 14.07
C SER A 55 -6.05 18.41 12.75
N PHE A 56 -5.68 17.31 12.08
CA PHE A 56 -4.66 17.30 11.02
C PHE A 56 -5.15 16.70 9.70
N CYS A 57 -6.42 16.93 9.37
CA CYS A 57 -7.11 16.40 8.17
C CYS A 57 -7.37 14.89 8.21
N ASP A 58 -7.08 14.26 9.34
CA ASP A 58 -7.55 12.95 9.73
C ASP A 58 -9.07 12.98 9.93
N GLU A 59 -9.72 11.88 9.55
CA GLU A 59 -11.14 11.70 9.78
C GLU A 59 -11.42 10.24 10.12
N VAL A 60 -12.42 10.06 10.97
CA VAL A 60 -13.04 8.77 11.23
C VAL A 60 -14.51 8.90 10.91
N SER A 61 -15.08 7.79 10.47
CA SER A 61 -16.48 7.74 10.11
C SER A 61 -17.27 6.91 11.11
N ILE A 62 -18.40 7.44 11.55
CA ILE A 62 -19.29 6.82 12.53
C ILE A 62 -20.67 6.66 11.87
N LYS A 63 -21.27 5.49 12.02
CA LYS A 63 -22.64 5.21 11.61
C LYS A 63 -23.35 4.51 12.75
N ILE A 64 -24.58 4.94 13.02
CA ILE A 64 -25.44 4.35 14.05
C ILE A 64 -26.68 3.74 13.39
N SER A 65 -27.11 2.59 13.89
CA SER A 65 -28.31 1.90 13.44
C SER A 65 -28.98 1.25 14.65
N GLY A 66 -29.91 1.97 15.26
CA GLY A 66 -30.51 1.58 16.55
C GLY A 66 -29.46 1.50 17.64
N SER A 67 -29.26 0.31 18.20
CA SER A 67 -28.23 0.01 19.22
C SER A 67 -26.84 -0.27 18.65
N VAL A 68 -26.69 -0.34 17.32
CA VAL A 68 -25.42 -0.71 16.67
C VAL A 68 -24.61 0.54 16.33
N ILE A 69 -23.37 0.62 16.83
CA ILE A 69 -22.40 1.62 16.41
C ILE A 69 -21.35 0.96 15.53
N ARG A 70 -21.06 1.58 14.38
CA ARG A 70 -19.98 1.20 13.48
C ARG A 70 -19.03 2.36 13.29
N MET A 71 -17.75 2.13 13.52
CA MET A 71 -16.68 3.12 13.36
C MET A 71 -15.63 2.61 12.38
N SER A 72 -15.16 3.48 11.47
CA SER A 72 -14.18 3.14 10.44
C SER A 72 -13.23 4.30 10.20
N GLY A 73 -11.92 4.05 10.21
CA GLY A 73 -10.89 5.07 9.97
C GLY A 73 -9.47 4.57 10.20
N ASN A 74 -8.51 5.49 10.14
CA ASN A 74 -7.11 5.21 10.42
C ASN A 74 -6.75 5.71 11.84
N PRO A 75 -6.75 4.84 12.87
CA PRO A 75 -6.40 5.23 14.24
C PRO A 75 -4.94 5.68 14.35
N SER A 76 -4.05 5.08 13.56
CA SER A 76 -2.61 5.39 13.56
C SER A 76 -2.27 6.79 13.04
N ARG A 77 -3.15 7.38 12.23
CA ARG A 77 -3.07 8.75 11.74
C ARG A 77 -3.80 9.75 12.63
N TRP A 78 -4.64 9.29 13.57
CA TRP A 78 -5.47 10.20 14.36
C TRP A 78 -4.60 11.17 15.16
N GLY A 79 -4.90 12.46 15.05
CA GLY A 79 -4.10 13.53 15.66
C GLY A 79 -2.75 13.78 14.99
N ARG A 80 -2.52 13.32 13.75
CA ARG A 80 -1.22 13.42 13.05
C ARG A 80 -1.39 13.79 11.57
N VAL A 81 -0.40 14.47 11.00
CA VAL A 81 -0.42 14.92 9.59
C VAL A 81 -0.15 13.80 8.58
N GLU A 82 0.57 12.76 9.00
CA GLU A 82 1.02 11.64 8.18
C GLU A 82 0.87 10.30 8.91
N ASN A 83 1.12 9.19 8.21
CA ASN A 83 1.07 7.85 8.77
C ASN A 83 2.16 6.94 8.19
N LEU A 84 3.43 7.18 8.51
CA LEU A 84 4.57 6.35 8.13
C LEU A 84 4.65 5.07 8.99
N ILE A 85 4.35 5.18 10.27
CA ILE A 85 4.32 4.13 11.29
C ILE A 85 3.09 4.37 12.17
N GLY A 86 2.45 3.28 12.56
CA GLY A 86 1.22 3.26 13.34
C GLY A 86 1.29 2.43 14.61
N PHE A 87 0.13 2.21 15.22
CA PHE A 87 -0.02 1.31 16.35
C PHE A 87 0.22 -0.14 15.91
N GLU A 88 0.96 -0.88 16.72
CA GLU A 88 1.26 -2.30 16.46
C GLU A 88 0.20 -3.23 17.08
N GLU A 89 -0.59 -2.73 18.03
CA GLU A 89 -1.59 -3.51 18.74
C GLU A 89 -3.01 -3.04 18.43
N ILE A 90 -3.92 -4.00 18.24
CA ILE A 90 -5.35 -3.71 18.03
C ILE A 90 -5.94 -3.01 19.24
N ASP A 91 -5.51 -3.35 20.45
CA ASP A 91 -5.97 -2.72 21.69
C ASP A 91 -5.68 -1.21 21.69
N SER A 92 -4.50 -0.82 21.19
CA SER A 92 -4.14 0.60 21.05
C SER A 92 -5.02 1.30 20.00
N CYS A 93 -5.35 0.63 18.89
CA CYS A 93 -6.30 1.17 17.91
C CYS A 93 -7.71 1.35 18.46
N VAL A 94 -8.22 0.36 19.21
CA VAL A 94 -9.56 0.43 19.81
C VAL A 94 -9.60 1.47 20.92
N ALA A 95 -8.53 1.62 21.71
CA ALA A 95 -8.41 2.70 22.69
C ALA A 95 -8.49 4.10 22.04
N CYS A 96 -7.84 4.30 20.89
CA CYS A 96 -7.98 5.51 20.10
C CYS A 96 -9.44 5.76 19.64
N PHE A 97 -10.14 4.72 19.19
CA PHE A 97 -11.55 4.86 18.80
C PHE A 97 -12.45 5.14 20.01
N ASN A 98 -12.21 4.47 21.14
CA ASN A 98 -12.95 4.65 22.38
C ASN A 98 -12.77 6.04 22.99
N SER A 99 -11.62 6.70 22.82
CA SER A 99 -11.44 8.09 23.25
C SER A 99 -12.28 9.06 22.40
N ILE A 100 -12.40 8.79 21.10
CA ILE A 100 -13.25 9.57 20.20
C ILE A 100 -14.73 9.38 20.55
N LEU A 101 -15.18 8.13 20.71
CA LEU A 101 -16.56 7.83 21.13
C LEU A 101 -16.89 8.50 22.47
N PHE A 102 -15.98 8.44 23.44
CA PHE A 102 -16.14 9.10 24.72
C PHE A 102 -16.31 10.63 24.57
N SER A 103 -15.51 11.28 23.74
CA SER A 103 -15.63 12.72 23.47
C SER A 103 -16.98 13.11 22.84
N LEU A 104 -17.59 12.19 22.10
CA LEU A 104 -18.91 12.32 21.49
C LEU A 104 -20.04 11.83 22.41
N LYS A 105 -19.73 11.43 23.65
CA LYS A 105 -20.67 10.85 24.63
C LYS A 105 -21.35 9.56 24.14
N LEU A 106 -20.74 8.86 23.18
CA LEU A 106 -21.21 7.57 22.70
C LEU A 106 -20.64 6.43 23.56
N PRO A 107 -21.35 5.29 23.69
CA PRO A 107 -20.82 4.13 24.39
C PRO A 107 -19.56 3.61 23.70
N GLN A 108 -18.63 3.11 24.51
CA GLN A 108 -17.31 2.66 24.08
C GLN A 108 -17.34 1.17 23.73
N PHE A 109 -16.54 0.76 22.75
CA PHE A 109 -16.39 -0.64 22.39
C PHE A 109 -15.82 -1.47 23.55
N THR A 110 -16.38 -2.65 23.76
CA THR A 110 -15.93 -3.63 24.76
C THR A 110 -15.37 -4.89 24.10
N ARG A 111 -14.47 -5.58 24.81
CA ARG A 111 -13.94 -6.87 24.36
C ARG A 111 -15.06 -7.90 24.32
N CYS A 112 -15.04 -8.75 23.31
CA CYS A 112 -15.78 -10.00 23.28
C CYS A 112 -15.29 -10.90 24.43
N THR A 113 -16.22 -11.52 25.15
CA THR A 113 -15.91 -12.54 26.16
C THR A 113 -16.46 -13.91 25.76
N GLU A 114 -17.55 -13.94 24.98
CA GLU A 114 -18.17 -15.17 24.52
C GLU A 114 -18.61 -15.08 23.04
N ILE A 115 -18.65 -16.23 22.37
CA ILE A 115 -19.19 -16.37 21.00
C ILE A 115 -20.45 -17.23 21.07
N PHE A 116 -21.57 -16.62 20.68
CA PHE A 116 -22.88 -17.26 20.66
C PHE A 116 -23.23 -17.78 19.28
N TYR A 117 -24.10 -18.78 19.26
CA TYR A 117 -24.60 -19.42 18.05
C TYR A 117 -26.10 -19.18 17.97
N ARG A 118 -26.55 -18.43 16.96
CA ARG A 118 -27.96 -18.23 16.71
C ARG A 118 -28.53 -19.50 16.09
N GLN A 119 -29.59 -20.05 16.71
CA GLN A 119 -30.40 -21.10 16.09
C GLN A 119 -31.09 -20.51 14.85
N GLY A 120 -30.86 -21.15 13.70
CA GLY A 120 -31.53 -20.82 12.44
C GLY A 120 -32.44 -21.96 12.03
N GLU A 121 -33.24 -21.74 10.98
CA GLU A 121 -34.03 -22.80 10.35
C GLU A 121 -33.13 -23.94 9.85
N ASP A 122 -33.65 -25.17 9.88
CA ASP A 122 -32.94 -26.36 9.39
C ASP A 122 -32.39 -26.10 7.97
N SER A 123 -31.13 -26.47 7.74
CA SER A 123 -30.33 -26.22 6.51
C SER A 123 -29.73 -24.82 6.30
N THR A 124 -29.95 -23.87 7.21
CA THR A 124 -29.28 -22.55 7.13
C THR A 124 -27.89 -22.55 7.76
N LYS A 125 -26.97 -21.69 7.27
CA LYS A 125 -25.65 -21.53 7.89
C LYS A 125 -25.79 -20.95 9.29
N VAL A 126 -25.20 -21.62 10.27
CA VAL A 126 -25.16 -21.15 11.67
C VAL A 126 -24.55 -19.75 11.73
N GLN A 127 -25.33 -18.79 12.24
CA GLN A 127 -24.88 -17.42 12.43
C GLN A 127 -24.22 -17.29 13.81
N LYS A 128 -23.02 -16.71 13.82
CA LYS A 128 -22.30 -16.41 15.07
C LYS A 128 -22.45 -14.94 15.41
N PHE A 129 -22.55 -14.64 16.70
CA PHE A 129 -22.47 -13.28 17.24
C PHE A 129 -21.72 -13.29 18.56
N SER A 130 -21.45 -12.12 19.13
CA SER A 130 -20.69 -11.97 20.38
C SER A 130 -21.25 -10.80 21.17
N ASP A 131 -20.89 -10.73 22.45
CA ASP A 131 -21.26 -9.69 23.41
C ASP A 131 -20.43 -8.40 23.27
N GLY A 132 -19.32 -8.45 22.53
CA GLY A 132 -18.39 -7.33 22.34
C GLY A 132 -18.23 -6.90 20.89
N ALA A 133 -17.18 -6.11 20.66
CA ALA A 133 -16.95 -5.46 19.38
C ALA A 133 -16.35 -6.39 18.31
N ILE A 134 -16.93 -6.33 17.12
CA ILE A 134 -16.58 -7.15 15.96
C ILE A 134 -15.84 -6.32 14.93
N ILE A 135 -14.61 -6.73 14.60
CA ILE A 135 -13.78 -6.14 13.55
C ILE A 135 -14.33 -6.55 12.18
N LYS A 136 -14.67 -5.55 11.36
CA LYS A 136 -15.18 -5.69 9.99
C LYS A 136 -14.11 -5.43 8.92
N ARG A 137 -13.04 -4.73 9.26
CA ARG A 137 -11.86 -4.55 8.40
C ARG A 137 -10.64 -4.25 9.25
N LEU A 138 -9.51 -4.81 8.84
CA LEU A 138 -8.21 -4.54 9.45
C LEU A 138 -7.18 -4.43 8.32
N ASP A 139 -6.47 -3.31 8.24
CA ASP A 139 -5.38 -3.16 7.27
C ASP A 139 -4.05 -3.22 8.02
N ILE A 140 -3.24 -4.25 7.73
CA ILE A 140 -1.92 -4.45 8.35
C ILE A 140 -0.82 -4.05 7.37
N THR A 141 0.24 -3.44 7.89
CA THR A 141 1.21 -2.72 7.06
C THR A 141 2.63 -2.86 7.57
N THR A 142 3.58 -3.04 6.65
CA THR A 142 5.02 -3.08 6.91
C THR A 142 5.77 -2.24 5.90
N ASN A 143 6.68 -1.38 6.36
CA ASN A 143 7.58 -0.66 5.47
C ASN A 143 8.89 -1.42 5.27
N LYS A 144 9.50 -1.25 4.10
CA LYS A 144 10.87 -1.68 3.77
C LYS A 144 11.60 -0.53 3.07
N SER A 145 12.92 -0.56 3.13
CA SER A 145 13.78 0.37 2.39
C SER A 145 14.49 -0.38 1.27
N VAL A 146 14.38 0.12 0.05
CA VAL A 146 15.04 -0.48 -1.13
C VAL A 146 16.15 0.40 -1.71
N GLY A 147 16.41 1.55 -1.08
CA GLY A 147 17.35 2.57 -1.55
C GLY A 147 16.71 3.53 -2.53
N SER A 148 17.16 4.79 -2.48
CA SER A 148 16.66 5.88 -3.34
C SER A 148 16.74 5.48 -4.81
N GLY A 149 15.64 5.68 -5.55
CA GLY A 149 15.57 5.45 -6.99
C GLY A 149 15.37 3.99 -7.43
N ASN A 150 15.37 3.04 -6.49
CA ASN A 150 15.17 1.62 -6.78
C ASN A 150 13.70 1.17 -6.69
N GLU A 151 12.81 2.00 -6.16
CA GLU A 151 11.45 1.66 -5.76
C GLU A 151 10.59 1.21 -6.93
N ARG A 152 10.64 1.93 -8.05
CA ARG A 152 9.89 1.58 -9.28
C ARG A 152 10.38 0.26 -9.89
N THR A 153 11.69 0.07 -9.93
CA THR A 153 12.32 -1.18 -10.41
C THR A 153 11.94 -2.35 -9.52
N PHE A 154 11.98 -2.15 -8.20
CA PHE A 154 11.56 -3.12 -7.21
C PHE A 154 10.08 -3.52 -7.39
N LEU A 155 9.17 -2.55 -7.51
CA LEU A 155 7.75 -2.81 -7.71
C LEU A 155 7.47 -3.53 -9.04
N LYS A 156 8.18 -3.17 -10.12
CA LYS A 156 8.06 -3.85 -11.42
C LYS A 156 8.51 -5.31 -11.34
N ALA A 157 9.57 -5.61 -10.60
CA ALA A 157 10.00 -6.99 -10.36
C ALA A 157 8.98 -7.74 -9.49
N LEU A 158 8.52 -7.10 -8.41
CA LEU A 158 7.54 -7.66 -7.49
C LEU A 158 6.19 -7.96 -8.18
N SER A 159 5.78 -7.15 -9.16
CA SER A 159 4.54 -7.37 -9.92
C SER A 159 4.54 -8.61 -10.80
N GLN A 160 5.71 -9.20 -11.10
CA GLN A 160 5.79 -10.46 -11.84
C GLN A 160 5.44 -11.67 -10.96
N MET A 161 5.39 -11.48 -9.64
CA MET A 161 5.11 -12.55 -8.69
C MET A 161 3.61 -12.74 -8.50
N ARG A 162 3.22 -13.99 -8.21
CA ARG A 162 1.91 -14.29 -7.64
C ARG A 162 1.94 -14.21 -6.12
N TYR A 163 0.84 -13.74 -5.54
CA TYR A 163 0.58 -13.85 -4.11
C TYR A 163 -0.65 -14.72 -3.89
N ARG A 164 -0.47 -15.89 -3.27
CA ARG A 164 -1.53 -16.91 -3.20
C ARG A 164 -2.07 -17.19 -4.61
N ASN A 165 -3.38 -17.12 -4.80
CA ASN A 165 -4.04 -17.32 -6.09
C ASN A 165 -4.17 -16.01 -6.90
N SER A 166 -3.59 -14.91 -6.43
CA SER A 166 -3.74 -13.58 -7.03
C SER A 166 -2.56 -13.21 -7.91
N ILE A 167 -2.86 -12.51 -9.01
CA ILE A 167 -1.92 -12.08 -10.05
C ILE A 167 -1.49 -10.65 -9.76
N GLY A 168 -0.19 -10.38 -9.82
CA GLY A 168 0.37 -9.05 -9.64
C GLY A 168 -0.03 -8.13 -10.79
N ARG A 169 -0.46 -6.91 -10.46
CA ARG A 169 -0.82 -5.87 -11.41
C ARG A 169 -0.14 -4.57 -11.01
N LEU A 170 0.82 -4.16 -11.83
CA LEU A 170 1.48 -2.86 -11.69
C LEU A 170 0.54 -1.77 -12.20
N HIS A 171 0.35 -0.72 -11.40
CA HIS A 171 -0.44 0.44 -11.79
C HIS A 171 0.29 1.22 -12.90
N THR A 172 -0.46 1.97 -13.71
CA THR A 172 0.07 2.69 -14.88
C THR A 172 1.18 3.69 -14.53
N ASN A 173 1.11 4.29 -13.34
CA ASN A 173 2.13 5.21 -12.83
C ASN A 173 3.40 4.50 -12.34
N GLY A 174 3.43 3.17 -12.24
CA GLY A 174 4.57 2.40 -11.73
C GLY A 174 4.86 2.56 -10.23
N CYS A 175 3.98 3.22 -9.47
CA CYS A 175 4.20 3.52 -8.04
C CYS A 175 3.47 2.56 -7.09
N THR A 176 2.60 1.71 -7.61
CA THR A 176 1.82 0.75 -6.83
C THR A 176 1.70 -0.56 -7.60
N VAL A 177 1.82 -1.68 -6.90
CA VAL A 177 1.40 -3.00 -7.37
C VAL A 177 0.32 -3.51 -6.43
N ASP A 178 -0.74 -4.08 -6.98
CA ASP A 178 -1.71 -4.86 -6.21
C ASP A 178 -1.80 -6.29 -6.74
N TRP A 179 -2.37 -7.21 -5.93
CA TRP A 179 -2.67 -8.55 -6.39
C TRP A 179 -4.16 -8.81 -6.36
N LEU A 180 -4.68 -9.21 -7.52
CA LEU A 180 -6.10 -9.43 -7.75
C LEU A 180 -6.36 -10.82 -8.33
N SER A 181 -7.60 -11.28 -8.26
CA SER A 181 -8.02 -12.43 -9.06
C SER A 181 -7.99 -12.09 -10.56
N GLU A 182 -8.10 -13.10 -11.41
CA GLU A 182 -8.22 -12.93 -12.87
C GLU A 182 -9.37 -11.99 -13.27
N LYS A 183 -10.43 -11.93 -12.45
CA LYS A 183 -11.57 -11.03 -12.63
C LYS A 183 -11.38 -9.64 -12.00
N GLY A 184 -10.16 -9.31 -11.54
CA GLY A 184 -9.86 -8.02 -10.90
C GLY A 184 -10.40 -7.86 -9.48
N ASN A 185 -10.78 -8.96 -8.79
CA ASN A 185 -11.40 -8.91 -7.48
C ASN A 185 -10.46 -9.32 -6.35
N ALA A 186 -10.66 -8.73 -5.17
CA ALA A 186 -9.95 -9.08 -3.94
C ALA A 186 -10.94 -9.13 -2.76
N ASN A 187 -11.74 -10.21 -2.69
CA ASN A 187 -12.87 -10.29 -1.75
C ASN A 187 -12.48 -10.62 -0.31
N LEU A 188 -11.33 -11.28 -0.11
CA LEU A 188 -10.84 -11.68 1.20
C LEU A 188 -9.75 -10.74 1.70
N ILE A 189 -8.67 -10.65 0.93
CA ILE A 189 -7.51 -9.80 1.22
C ILE A 189 -7.22 -9.00 -0.03
N TYR A 190 -7.05 -7.68 0.10
CA TYR A 190 -6.47 -6.84 -0.95
C TYR A 190 -5.03 -6.49 -0.55
N PRO A 191 -4.04 -7.22 -1.06
CA PRO A 191 -2.63 -6.92 -0.85
C PRO A 191 -2.16 -5.86 -1.87
N SER A 192 -1.31 -4.96 -1.41
CA SER A 192 -0.65 -3.97 -2.26
C SER A 192 0.74 -3.64 -1.76
N CYS A 193 1.61 -3.22 -2.66
CA CYS A 193 2.91 -2.63 -2.32
C CYS A 193 3.06 -1.32 -3.09
N TYR A 194 3.46 -0.25 -2.42
CA TYR A 194 3.54 1.08 -3.05
C TYR A 194 4.70 1.93 -2.53
N ILE A 195 5.11 2.91 -3.34
CA ILE A 195 6.14 3.90 -2.99
C ILE A 195 5.54 4.90 -2.01
N LYS A 196 6.09 4.97 -0.79
CA LYS A 196 5.46 5.74 0.28
C LYS A 196 5.54 7.24 0.09
N HIS A 197 6.67 7.77 -0.39
CA HIS A 197 6.77 9.22 -0.64
C HIS A 197 5.81 9.66 -1.76
N GLU A 198 5.66 8.88 -2.84
CA GLU A 198 4.69 9.18 -3.91
C GLU A 198 3.23 9.19 -3.41
N GLU A 199 2.88 8.25 -2.52
CA GLU A 199 1.57 8.23 -1.85
C GLU A 199 1.36 9.51 -1.03
N LEU A 200 2.34 9.90 -0.20
CA LEU A 200 2.30 11.13 0.59
C LEU A 200 2.15 12.37 -0.30
N ARG A 201 2.86 12.42 -1.44
CA ARG A 201 2.81 13.52 -2.41
C ARG A 201 1.41 13.70 -2.98
N VAL A 202 0.83 12.60 -3.47
CA VAL A 202 -0.46 12.62 -4.19
C VAL A 202 -1.62 12.89 -3.24
N HIS A 203 -1.63 12.29 -2.04
CA HIS A 203 -2.83 12.32 -1.21
C HIS A 203 -2.89 13.45 -0.19
N SER A 204 -1.76 13.89 0.38
CA SER A 204 -1.81 14.85 1.50
C SER A 204 -0.82 16.02 1.41
N TYR A 205 0.25 15.97 0.62
CA TYR A 205 1.28 17.02 0.61
C TYR A 205 0.71 18.42 0.38
N GLU A 206 0.01 18.62 -0.74
CA GLU A 206 -0.63 19.91 -1.06
C GLU A 206 -1.76 20.27 -0.10
N LYS A 207 -2.51 19.28 0.40
CA LYS A 207 -3.60 19.49 1.35
C LYS A 207 -3.09 20.03 2.69
N ILE A 208 -2.01 19.45 3.20
CA ILE A 208 -1.36 19.87 4.46
C ILE A 208 -0.68 21.23 4.25
N LYS A 209 0.05 21.42 3.14
CA LYS A 209 0.66 22.71 2.79
C LYS A 209 -0.36 23.85 2.79
N ARG A 210 -1.51 23.67 2.14
CA ARG A 210 -2.57 24.68 2.07
C ARG A 210 -3.27 24.92 3.41
N LYS A 211 -3.47 23.88 4.22
CA LYS A 211 -4.19 24.01 5.50
C LYS A 211 -3.37 24.75 6.56
N PHE A 212 -2.09 24.43 6.69
CA PHE A 212 -1.26 24.95 7.77
C PHE A 212 -0.30 26.06 7.33
N GLY A 213 0.01 26.14 6.03
CA GLY A 213 0.96 27.09 5.46
C GLY A 213 2.37 26.50 5.32
N GLU A 214 3.13 27.03 4.37
CA GLU A 214 4.46 26.50 4.00
C GLU A 214 5.51 26.62 5.11
N ASN A 215 5.37 27.60 6.00
CA ASN A 215 6.31 27.83 7.09
C ASN A 215 5.91 27.15 8.41
N SER A 216 4.76 26.46 8.44
CA SER A 216 4.23 25.87 9.67
C SER A 216 5.06 24.67 10.15
N PRO A 217 5.10 24.41 11.47
CA PRO A 217 5.78 23.23 12.00
C PRO A 217 5.17 21.93 11.47
N GLU A 218 3.86 21.89 11.26
CA GLU A 218 3.13 20.73 10.71
C GLU A 218 3.60 20.36 9.30
N PHE A 219 3.68 21.36 8.41
CA PHE A 219 4.08 21.10 7.03
C PHE A 219 5.57 20.81 6.93
N LYS A 220 6.42 21.48 7.72
CA LYS A 220 7.85 21.14 7.83
C LYS A 220 8.05 19.69 8.26
N TYR A 221 7.39 19.27 9.35
CA TYR A 221 7.45 17.87 9.79
C TYR A 221 6.96 16.90 8.71
N TYR A 222 5.83 17.19 8.05
CA TYR A 222 5.32 16.36 6.96
C TYR A 222 6.35 16.25 5.81
N LYS A 223 6.99 17.36 5.46
CA LYS A 223 8.01 17.44 4.42
C LYS A 223 9.26 16.65 4.80
N ASP A 224 9.73 16.75 6.04
CA ASP A 224 10.87 15.98 6.54
C ASP A 224 10.61 14.46 6.45
N VAL A 225 9.39 14.02 6.80
CA VAL A 225 8.96 12.63 6.64
C VAL A 225 8.92 12.21 5.16
N TYR A 226 8.39 13.08 4.28
CA TYR A 226 8.36 12.85 2.84
C TYR A 226 9.78 12.69 2.26
N GLU A 227 10.68 13.63 2.53
CA GLU A 227 12.07 13.61 2.06
C GLU A 227 12.84 12.41 2.61
N TYR A 228 12.58 12.02 3.87
CA TYR A 228 13.15 10.80 4.43
C TYR A 228 12.70 9.55 3.68
N CYS A 229 11.40 9.46 3.32
CA CYS A 229 10.86 8.33 2.56
C CYS A 229 11.44 8.25 1.14
N GLU A 230 11.68 9.40 0.50
CA GLU A 230 12.31 9.50 -0.82
C GLU A 230 13.78 9.06 -0.74
N LYS A 231 14.56 9.66 0.15
CA LYS A 231 16.00 9.37 0.31
C LYS A 231 16.30 7.91 0.65
N ASN A 232 15.41 7.23 1.35
CA ASN A 232 15.61 5.82 1.74
C ASN A 232 14.93 4.83 0.80
N GLY A 233 14.21 5.30 -0.21
CA GLY A 233 13.36 4.48 -1.08
C GLY A 233 12.42 3.59 -0.30
N VAL A 234 11.52 4.21 0.45
CA VAL A 234 10.56 3.50 1.30
C VAL A 234 9.42 2.96 0.46
N VAL A 235 9.25 1.64 0.49
CA VAL A 235 8.10 0.94 -0.05
C VAL A 235 7.28 0.34 1.09
N ARG A 236 5.97 0.36 0.93
CA ARG A 236 5.04 -0.13 1.94
C ARG A 236 4.28 -1.33 1.42
N PHE A 237 4.34 -2.42 2.16
CA PHE A 237 3.51 -3.61 1.98
C PHE A 237 2.26 -3.46 2.86
N GLU A 238 1.09 -3.48 2.25
CA GLU A 238 -0.20 -3.28 2.93
C GLU A 238 -1.16 -4.41 2.55
N GLN A 239 -1.80 -5.03 3.54
CA GLN A 239 -2.82 -6.05 3.33
C GLN A 239 -4.13 -5.62 3.97
N LYS A 240 -5.14 -5.34 3.14
CA LYS A 240 -6.48 -4.99 3.58
C LYS A 240 -7.30 -6.23 3.82
N LEU A 241 -7.50 -6.60 5.08
CA LEU A 241 -8.23 -7.79 5.51
C LEU A 241 -9.70 -7.44 5.61
N LYS A 242 -10.52 -7.98 4.70
CA LYS A 242 -11.95 -7.69 4.62
C LYS A 242 -12.73 -8.56 5.60
N SER A 243 -13.92 -8.11 5.98
CA SER A 243 -14.84 -8.80 6.91
C SER A 243 -14.97 -10.29 6.63
N ARG A 244 -15.15 -10.70 5.35
CA ARG A 244 -15.28 -12.11 4.98
C ARG A 244 -14.03 -12.94 5.32
N TYR A 245 -12.83 -12.38 5.17
CA TYR A 245 -11.60 -13.06 5.57
C TYR A 245 -11.52 -13.16 7.09
N LEU A 246 -11.76 -12.06 7.80
CA LEU A 246 -11.71 -12.02 9.26
C LEU A 246 -12.70 -13.02 9.88
N GLN A 247 -13.93 -13.10 9.36
CA GLN A 247 -14.93 -14.09 9.77
C GLN A 247 -14.48 -15.52 9.49
N LYS A 248 -13.95 -15.79 8.29
CA LYS A 248 -13.49 -17.13 7.89
C LYS A 248 -12.39 -17.64 8.81
N GLU A 249 -11.47 -16.77 9.22
CA GLU A 249 -10.31 -17.11 10.06
C GLU A 249 -10.59 -16.94 11.57
N ASN A 250 -11.82 -16.57 11.96
CA ASN A 250 -12.21 -16.20 13.33
C ASN A 250 -11.32 -15.09 13.94
N LEU A 251 -10.91 -14.12 13.12
CA LEU A 251 -10.11 -12.95 13.48
C LEU A 251 -10.95 -11.66 13.67
N CYS A 252 -12.28 -11.80 13.77
CA CYS A 252 -13.17 -10.65 13.89
C CYS A 252 -13.60 -10.33 15.33
N TYR A 253 -13.33 -11.18 16.32
CA TYR A 253 -13.84 -11.01 17.70
C TYR A 253 -12.75 -10.38 18.58
N TRP A 254 -12.79 -9.05 18.73
CA TRP A 254 -11.78 -8.35 19.52
C TRP A 254 -11.85 -8.79 20.99
N GLY A 255 -10.77 -9.36 21.53
CA GLY A 255 -10.74 -9.93 22.89
C GLY A 255 -10.62 -11.45 22.93
N ILE A 256 -11.10 -12.16 21.90
CA ILE A 256 -11.04 -13.63 21.80
C ILE A 256 -10.14 -14.10 20.66
N SER A 257 -10.14 -13.37 19.55
CA SER A 257 -9.37 -13.73 18.36
C SER A 257 -7.87 -13.80 18.63
N ASP A 258 -7.24 -14.88 18.18
CA ASP A 258 -5.77 -15.03 18.17
C ASP A 258 -5.16 -14.27 16.98
N PHE A 259 -4.68 -13.07 17.25
CA PHE A 259 -4.07 -12.20 16.24
C PHE A 259 -2.62 -12.53 15.89
N SER A 260 -1.97 -13.49 16.56
CA SER A 260 -0.60 -13.94 16.21
C SER A 260 -0.54 -14.48 14.77
N LYS A 261 -1.65 -15.03 14.27
CA LYS A 261 -1.83 -15.49 12.88
C LYS A 261 -1.59 -14.38 11.84
N LEU A 262 -1.77 -13.12 12.22
CA LEU A 262 -1.50 -11.98 11.34
C LEU A 262 0.00 -11.81 11.07
N GLU A 263 0.87 -12.19 12.02
CA GLU A 263 2.31 -12.13 11.82
C GLU A 263 2.76 -13.10 10.71
N LEU A 264 2.28 -14.34 10.75
CA LEU A 264 2.55 -15.33 9.70
C LEU A 264 2.00 -14.89 8.34
N LEU A 265 0.79 -14.33 8.33
CA LEU A 265 0.15 -13.80 7.13
C LEU A 265 0.98 -12.68 6.48
N ASN A 266 1.43 -11.73 7.30
CA ASN A 266 2.23 -10.59 6.88
C ASN A 266 3.62 -11.03 6.44
N GLN A 267 4.28 -11.91 7.21
CA GLN A 267 5.60 -12.42 6.90
C GLN A 267 5.62 -13.11 5.52
N GLY A 268 4.61 -13.93 5.23
CA GLY A 268 4.48 -14.59 3.92
C GLY A 268 4.27 -13.63 2.74
N PHE A 269 3.72 -12.44 2.99
CA PHE A 269 3.56 -11.40 1.96
C PHE A 269 4.84 -10.59 1.78
N ILE A 270 5.44 -10.10 2.87
CA ILE A 270 6.67 -9.30 2.78
C ILE A 270 7.84 -10.13 2.27
N ASP A 271 7.88 -11.44 2.50
CA ASP A 271 8.98 -12.30 2.05
C ASP A 271 8.87 -12.73 0.58
N MET A 272 7.82 -12.30 -0.14
CA MET A 272 7.70 -12.58 -1.57
C MET A 272 8.98 -12.16 -2.32
N TYR A 273 9.50 -10.97 -2.02
CA TYR A 273 10.68 -10.48 -2.73
C TYR A 273 11.93 -11.36 -2.52
N LYS A 274 12.00 -12.16 -1.45
CA LYS A 274 13.17 -13.03 -1.21
C LYS A 274 13.33 -14.12 -2.27
N LYS A 275 12.24 -14.44 -3.00
CA LYS A 275 12.27 -15.34 -4.16
C LYS A 275 12.75 -14.66 -5.43
N LEU A 276 12.92 -13.34 -5.40
CA LEU A 276 13.43 -12.57 -6.52
C LEU A 276 14.95 -12.41 -6.39
N SER A 277 15.69 -12.83 -7.41
CA SER A 277 16.99 -12.26 -7.70
C SER A 277 16.80 -10.94 -8.45
N VAL A 278 16.42 -9.87 -7.75
CA VAL A 278 16.27 -8.54 -8.40
C VAL A 278 17.64 -7.91 -8.58
N SER A 279 18.17 -8.08 -9.79
CA SER A 279 19.29 -7.30 -10.30
C SER A 279 18.76 -6.19 -11.17
N LYS A 280 19.11 -4.93 -10.88
CA LYS A 280 18.99 -3.85 -11.86
C LYS A 280 20.10 -4.06 -12.88
N ILE A 281 19.72 -4.53 -14.06
CA ILE A 281 20.64 -4.75 -15.17
C ILE A 281 20.56 -3.50 -16.05
N GLU A 282 21.60 -2.68 -16.04
CA GLU A 282 21.74 -1.61 -17.02
C GLU A 282 22.39 -2.18 -18.27
N LEU A 283 21.69 -1.99 -19.38
CA LEU A 283 22.01 -2.55 -20.67
C LEU A 283 22.35 -1.42 -21.63
N GLU A 284 23.51 -1.49 -22.28
CA GLU A 284 23.84 -0.61 -23.39
C GLU A 284 23.73 -1.37 -24.71
N SER A 285 22.94 -0.82 -25.63
CA SER A 285 22.94 -1.20 -27.04
C SER A 285 24.32 -0.96 -27.69
N ILE A 286 24.56 -1.60 -28.84
CA ILE A 286 25.77 -1.36 -29.67
C ILE A 286 25.99 0.14 -29.93
N ALA A 287 24.90 0.88 -30.17
CA ALA A 287 24.98 2.32 -30.42
C ALA A 287 25.43 3.11 -29.19
N GLU A 288 24.87 2.81 -28.02
CA GLU A 288 25.27 3.45 -26.77
C GLU A 288 26.72 3.12 -26.41
N GLN A 289 27.17 1.88 -26.62
CA GLN A 289 28.57 1.48 -26.40
C GLN A 289 29.56 2.27 -27.27
N LEU A 290 29.22 2.52 -28.54
CA LEU A 290 30.06 3.30 -29.44
C LEU A 290 30.19 4.76 -29.00
N VAL A 291 29.14 5.31 -28.39
CA VAL A 291 29.16 6.69 -27.86
C VAL A 291 29.87 6.73 -26.50
N SER A 292 29.54 5.82 -25.57
CA SER A 292 30.12 5.81 -24.22
C SER A 292 31.61 5.52 -24.20
N GLN A 293 32.13 4.77 -25.17
CA GLN A 293 33.57 4.53 -25.37
C GLN A 293 34.26 5.59 -26.23
N GLY A 294 33.56 6.67 -26.63
CA GLY A 294 34.14 7.76 -27.42
C GLY A 294 34.54 7.37 -28.85
N VAL A 295 34.00 6.27 -29.39
CA VAL A 295 34.28 5.81 -30.76
C VAL A 295 33.61 6.73 -31.79
N VAL A 296 32.43 7.24 -31.44
CA VAL A 296 31.71 8.27 -32.20
C VAL A 296 31.08 9.28 -31.26
N ASP A 297 30.96 10.50 -31.76
CA ASP A 297 30.52 11.71 -31.09
C ASP A 297 28.99 11.83 -30.92
N THR A 298 28.20 11.04 -31.67
CA THR A 298 26.73 11.13 -31.66
C THR A 298 26.04 9.78 -31.79
N LEU A 299 24.90 9.62 -31.11
CA LEU A 299 24.01 8.46 -31.26
C LEU A 299 23.56 8.23 -32.70
N ARG A 300 23.35 9.30 -33.48
CA ARG A 300 22.97 9.18 -34.90
C ARG A 300 24.00 8.39 -35.72
N LYS A 301 25.29 8.70 -35.57
CA LYS A 301 26.38 7.98 -36.26
C LYS A 301 26.56 6.56 -35.71
N ALA A 302 26.33 6.39 -34.41
CA ALA A 302 26.40 5.10 -33.74
C ALA A 302 25.30 4.14 -34.23
N ASN A 303 24.07 4.62 -34.36
CA ASN A 303 22.91 3.85 -34.82
C ASN A 303 23.11 3.24 -36.21
N THR A 304 23.75 3.96 -37.13
CA THR A 304 24.09 3.40 -38.45
C THR A 304 25.04 2.21 -38.34
N SER A 305 26.04 2.30 -37.46
CA SER A 305 26.99 1.19 -37.27
C SER A 305 26.35 0.02 -36.51
N ALA A 306 25.47 0.30 -35.54
CA ALA A 306 24.68 -0.69 -34.84
C ALA A 306 23.70 -1.42 -35.78
N PHE A 307 23.05 -0.71 -36.70
CA PHE A 307 22.19 -1.30 -37.72
C PHE A 307 22.93 -2.34 -38.56
N TYR A 308 24.13 -2.02 -39.06
CA TYR A 308 24.94 -2.98 -39.81
C TYR A 308 25.43 -4.15 -38.96
N ALA A 309 25.74 -3.95 -37.69
CA ALA A 309 26.04 -5.05 -36.79
C ALA A 309 24.84 -6.00 -36.60
N MET A 310 23.61 -5.48 -36.50
CA MET A 310 22.41 -6.30 -36.41
C MET A 310 22.08 -7.02 -37.73
N LYS A 311 22.28 -6.36 -38.88
CA LYS A 311 22.12 -6.96 -40.22
C LYS A 311 23.14 -8.09 -40.44
N TRP A 312 24.38 -7.89 -39.98
CA TRP A 312 25.42 -8.93 -39.96
C TRP A 312 25.03 -10.10 -39.06
N ALA A 313 24.54 -9.83 -37.84
CA ALA A 313 24.17 -10.85 -36.88
C ALA A 313 22.99 -11.72 -37.33
N SER A 314 22.08 -11.18 -38.14
CA SER A 314 20.97 -11.93 -38.74
C SER A 314 21.36 -12.70 -40.01
N GLY A 315 22.64 -12.70 -40.38
CA GLY A 315 23.14 -13.40 -41.56
C GLY A 315 22.74 -12.75 -42.90
N GLN A 316 22.23 -11.51 -42.87
CA GLN A 316 21.85 -10.78 -44.08
C GLN A 316 23.09 -10.18 -44.75
N ASN A 317 23.05 -10.08 -46.08
CA ASN A 317 24.10 -9.38 -46.83
C ASN A 317 24.13 -7.89 -46.42
N LEU A 318 25.32 -7.33 -46.18
CA LEU A 318 25.45 -5.95 -45.75
C LEU A 318 25.29 -4.94 -46.89
N ASP A 319 25.56 -5.35 -48.13
CA ASP A 319 25.48 -4.51 -49.34
C ASP A 319 26.20 -3.16 -49.18
N LEU A 320 27.38 -3.20 -48.57
CA LEU A 320 28.19 -2.02 -48.26
C LEU A 320 29.28 -1.81 -49.30
N ALA A 321 29.50 -0.56 -49.71
CA ALA A 321 30.71 -0.19 -50.45
C ALA A 321 31.96 -0.43 -49.58
N GLU A 322 33.09 -0.78 -50.18
CA GLU A 322 34.30 -1.21 -49.45
C GLU A 322 34.77 -0.19 -48.40
N ARG A 323 34.70 1.10 -48.72
CA ARG A 323 35.05 2.19 -47.78
C ARG A 323 34.11 2.26 -46.59
N GLN A 324 32.80 2.08 -46.81
CA GLN A 324 31.79 2.09 -45.75
C GLN A 324 31.93 0.85 -44.87
N PHE A 325 32.16 -0.31 -45.49
CA PHE A 325 32.45 -1.56 -44.77
C PHE A 325 33.66 -1.40 -43.86
N LYS A 326 34.79 -0.89 -44.37
CA LYS A 326 36.00 -0.60 -43.57
C LYS A 326 35.71 0.36 -42.42
N THR A 327 34.91 1.40 -42.65
CA THR A 327 34.53 2.40 -41.63
C THR A 327 33.70 1.79 -40.50
N HIS A 328 32.63 1.07 -40.83
CA HIS A 328 31.76 0.47 -39.81
C HIS A 328 32.46 -0.67 -39.08
N ARG A 329 33.23 -1.51 -39.79
CA ARG A 329 34.07 -2.53 -39.18
C ARG A 329 35.07 -1.93 -38.19
N ALA A 330 35.76 -0.84 -38.55
CA ALA A 330 36.72 -0.19 -37.66
C ALA A 330 36.08 0.32 -36.36
N ARG A 331 34.87 0.91 -36.45
CA ARG A 331 34.10 1.36 -35.28
C ARG A 331 33.65 0.20 -34.41
N LEU A 332 33.07 -0.83 -35.01
CA LEU A 332 32.54 -2.01 -34.31
C LEU A 332 33.65 -2.83 -33.63
N ARG A 333 34.85 -2.90 -34.22
CA ARG A 333 36.00 -3.59 -33.60
C ARG A 333 36.44 -2.93 -32.30
N LYS A 334 36.22 -1.63 -32.10
CA LYS A 334 36.52 -0.94 -30.84
C LYS A 334 35.66 -1.43 -29.68
N ILE A 335 34.49 -2.00 -29.97
CA ILE A 335 33.58 -2.61 -28.99
C ILE A 335 33.52 -4.14 -29.11
N GLY A 336 34.50 -4.76 -29.77
CA GLY A 336 34.65 -6.21 -29.84
C GLY A 336 33.81 -6.94 -30.91
N ILE A 337 33.19 -6.23 -31.85
CA ILE A 337 32.40 -6.83 -32.94
C ILE A 337 33.19 -6.75 -34.26
N ASP A 338 33.45 -7.89 -34.89
CA ASP A 338 34.09 -7.94 -36.22
C ASP A 338 33.15 -8.53 -37.28
N ILE A 339 32.54 -7.64 -38.06
CA ILE A 339 31.60 -7.97 -39.14
C ILE A 339 32.26 -8.59 -40.38
N ALA A 340 33.58 -8.80 -40.39
CA ALA A 340 34.27 -9.49 -41.49
C ALA A 340 34.22 -11.02 -41.36
N ASN A 341 33.97 -11.54 -40.17
CA ASN A 341 33.81 -12.98 -39.94
C ASN A 341 32.32 -13.34 -39.88
N PRO A 342 31.92 -14.60 -40.14
CA PRO A 342 30.58 -15.06 -39.84
C PRO A 342 30.22 -14.81 -38.37
N CYS A 343 28.97 -14.45 -38.11
CA CYS A 343 28.48 -14.22 -36.74
C CYS A 343 28.40 -15.55 -35.98
N ASP A 344 29.11 -15.65 -34.86
CA ASP A 344 28.92 -16.72 -33.87
C ASP A 344 27.78 -16.31 -32.93
N ILE A 345 26.58 -16.83 -33.18
CA ILE A 345 25.34 -16.45 -32.48
C ILE A 345 25.40 -16.79 -30.98
N GLU A 346 26.17 -17.82 -30.59
CA GLU A 346 26.32 -18.19 -29.18
C GLU A 346 27.19 -17.20 -28.40
N LYS A 347 28.14 -16.54 -29.08
CA LYS A 347 29.05 -15.57 -28.48
C LYS A 347 28.61 -14.11 -28.66
N PHE A 348 27.86 -13.83 -29.72
CA PHE A 348 27.42 -12.48 -30.04
C PHE A 348 26.37 -12.00 -29.03
N LYS A 349 26.65 -10.85 -28.39
CA LYS A 349 25.71 -10.16 -27.51
C LYS A 349 25.46 -8.77 -28.06
N ALA A 350 24.24 -8.54 -28.57
CA ALA A 350 23.83 -7.24 -29.09
C ALA A 350 23.77 -6.14 -28.01
N VAL A 351 23.85 -6.52 -26.74
CA VAL A 351 23.70 -5.62 -25.61
C VAL A 351 24.77 -5.96 -24.57
N ARG A 352 25.41 -4.94 -24.02
CA ARG A 352 26.41 -5.07 -22.97
C ARG A 352 25.77 -4.77 -21.63
N VAL A 353 26.01 -5.65 -20.65
CA VAL A 353 25.70 -5.37 -19.25
C VAL A 353 26.72 -4.38 -18.72
N VAL A 354 26.27 -3.17 -18.38
CA VAL A 354 27.12 -2.09 -17.86
C VAL A 354 27.23 -2.17 -16.35
N SER A 355 26.11 -2.45 -15.69
CA SER A 355 26.05 -2.62 -14.25
C SER A 355 25.00 -3.67 -13.90
N CYS A 356 25.28 -4.43 -12.85
CA CYS A 356 24.34 -5.36 -12.24
C CYS A 356 24.28 -4.99 -10.77
N GLU A 357 23.39 -4.06 -10.42
CA GLU A 357 23.22 -3.65 -9.02
C GLU A 357 22.11 -4.49 -8.39
N HIS A 358 22.47 -5.26 -7.36
CA HIS A 358 21.48 -5.95 -6.56
C HIS A 358 20.70 -4.95 -5.71
N ILE A 359 19.37 -4.97 -5.82
CA ILE A 359 18.52 -4.16 -4.96
C ILE A 359 18.48 -4.81 -3.57
N PHE A 360 19.12 -4.19 -2.60
CA PHE A 360 19.13 -4.65 -1.22
C PHE A 360 17.88 -4.16 -0.49
N VAL A 361 16.94 -5.07 -0.22
CA VAL A 361 15.76 -4.77 0.61
C VAL A 361 16.15 -4.87 2.08
N ARG A 362 16.02 -3.76 2.81
CA ARG A 362 16.36 -3.65 4.23
C ARG A 362 15.10 -3.48 5.08
N PRO A 363 15.10 -3.95 6.34
CA PRO A 363 14.11 -3.52 7.33
C PRO A 363 14.06 -2.00 7.39
N PHE A 364 12.86 -1.45 7.51
CA PHE A 364 12.68 -0.01 7.65
C PHE A 364 13.08 0.44 9.06
N LYS A 365 13.84 1.53 9.15
CA LYS A 365 14.16 2.23 10.40
C LYS A 365 13.44 3.58 10.40
N ALA A 366 12.70 3.87 11.47
CA ALA A 366 12.10 5.18 11.68
C ALA A 366 13.18 6.28 11.73
N PRO A 367 12.92 7.49 11.20
CA PRO A 367 13.80 8.62 11.46
C PRO A 367 13.79 8.98 12.95
N ASP A 368 14.91 9.47 13.48
CA ASP A 368 15.06 9.75 14.92
C ASP A 368 14.09 10.87 15.40
N PHE A 369 13.64 11.74 14.49
CA PHE A 369 12.67 12.81 14.77
C PHE A 369 11.20 12.35 14.69
N TYR A 370 10.95 11.08 14.37
CA TYR A 370 9.59 10.60 14.09
C TYR A 370 8.68 10.64 15.31
N GLN A 371 7.49 11.22 15.15
CA GLN A 371 6.48 11.28 16.19
C GLN A 371 5.56 10.06 16.09
N PHE A 372 5.71 9.10 17.00
CA PHE A 372 4.87 7.89 17.04
C PHE A 372 3.42 8.20 17.47
N PRO A 373 2.43 7.39 17.04
CA PRO A 373 1.06 7.56 17.50
C PRO A 373 0.97 7.33 19.01
N SER A 374 0.09 8.08 19.66
CA SER A 374 -0.09 8.05 21.11
C SER A 374 -1.56 8.14 21.47
N ASN A 375 -1.97 7.34 22.45
CA ASN A 375 -3.28 7.43 23.10
C ASN A 375 -3.28 8.38 24.30
N ALA A 376 -2.13 8.99 24.63
CA ALA A 376 -2.07 9.99 25.68
C ALA A 376 -2.92 11.22 25.27
N PRO A 377 -3.67 11.82 26.20
CA PRO A 377 -4.40 13.04 25.90
C PRO A 377 -3.41 14.12 25.45
N ASN A 378 -3.70 14.74 24.30
CA ASN A 378 -2.96 15.89 23.81
C ASN A 378 -3.20 17.08 24.75
N LEU A 379 -2.45 17.16 25.84
CA LEU A 379 -2.34 18.36 26.66
C LEU A 379 -1.57 19.40 25.85
N ARG A 380 -2.25 20.06 24.91
CA ARG A 380 -1.77 21.32 24.37
C ARG A 380 -1.94 22.34 25.49
N PHE A 381 -0.87 22.60 26.23
CA PHE A 381 -0.80 23.83 27.00
C PHE A 381 -0.99 24.96 26.00
N ALA A 382 -2.12 25.67 26.11
CA ALA A 382 -2.28 26.95 25.45
C ALA A 382 -1.20 27.85 26.08
N VAL A 383 -0.18 28.17 25.29
CA VAL A 383 0.77 29.24 25.61
C VAL A 383 0.23 30.52 25.03
#